data_AF-A0A9D6L9D0-F1
#
_entry.id   AF-A0A9D6L9D0-F1
#
_cell.length_a   1.000
_cell.length_b   1.000
_cell.length_c   1.000
_cell.angle_alpha   90.00
_cell.angle_beta   90.00
_cell.angle_gamma   90.00
#
_symmetry.space_group_name_H-M   'P 1'
#
loop_
_entity.id
_entity.type
_entity.pdbx_description
1 polymer ?
#
loop_
_entity_poly.entity_id
_entity_poly.type
_entity_poly.pdbx_seq_one_letter_code
_entity_poly.pdbx_strand_id
1 'polypeptide(L)'
;MKPRRPRLVPLLALLALCVGTPAHAQYFGQNKVRYETPRFQVLKTEHFDIYYDQDERDIATDAAAMAERWYGRISAALDHQLTRRQPLILYPSHPSFEQTNAVSGDLSEGIGGVTESFKRRIVLPIAGSYAETDHVIGHELVHAFQYDISGQGRAMGVVPQGIERLPSWFVEGMAEYLSIGPHDPHTAMWMRDAAANDKLPSYGKLTDPRYFPYRFGEALWAYVAARYGEEAVGRMLKSAGSSGDASAAIRFALGTSADSLIKNWHAATKAWSAPIVAATQPAAKQATAVIVEKKEVGRLNLAPSLSPDGKRLVFLSERSRFSIEMYVADAQTGKIERQVTKTVVDPHFQSLQFVASAGDWSPDGTRFAFTAVSRGRPVLSILDVDRGRVVQEFRRDDLGELLTPSWSPDGKRIVFSALSGGTTDLWIVDVATGKRTRLTHDRAADLQPAWSPDGRQIAFVTDRFVGDRGVPVSSEGADLGEASAAPS
;
A
#
# COMPACT_ATOMS: atom_id res chain seq x y z
N MET A 1 30.22 -85.49 -29.24
CA MET A 1 29.05 -84.59 -29.32
C MET A 1 28.57 -84.27 -27.91
N LYS A 2 28.84 -83.05 -27.43
CA LYS A 2 28.53 -82.60 -26.07
C LYS A 2 27.21 -81.78 -26.10
N PRO A 3 26.20 -82.10 -25.28
CA PRO A 3 24.94 -81.36 -25.29
C PRO A 3 25.09 -80.03 -24.55
N ARG A 4 24.51 -78.97 -25.15
CA ARG A 4 24.58 -77.59 -24.69
C ARG A 4 23.70 -77.37 -23.46
N ARG A 5 24.25 -76.65 -22.48
CA ARG A 5 23.56 -76.13 -21.28
C ARG A 5 22.59 -75.00 -21.65
N PRO A 6 21.33 -74.96 -21.15
CA PRO A 6 20.51 -73.76 -21.21
C PRO A 6 20.92 -72.79 -20.10
N ARG A 7 21.10 -71.52 -20.47
CA ARG A 7 21.43 -70.40 -19.57
C ARG A 7 20.15 -69.89 -18.91
N LEU A 8 20.18 -69.80 -17.58
CA LEU A 8 19.27 -68.99 -16.77
C LEU A 8 19.48 -67.51 -17.11
N VAL A 9 18.42 -66.83 -17.55
CA VAL A 9 18.35 -65.36 -17.62
C VAL A 9 17.54 -64.91 -16.40
N PRO A 10 18.07 -64.03 -15.54
CA PRO A 10 17.31 -63.52 -14.41
C PRO A 10 16.38 -62.38 -14.84
N LEU A 11 15.22 -62.39 -14.19
CA LEU A 11 14.15 -61.42 -14.21
C LEU A 11 14.68 -59.99 -13.97
N LEU A 12 14.81 -59.20 -15.03
CA LEU A 12 15.24 -57.79 -15.00
C LEU A 12 14.19 -56.96 -15.75
N ALA A 13 12.98 -56.90 -15.19
CA ALA A 13 11.88 -56.09 -15.76
C ALA A 13 10.78 -55.76 -14.74
N LEU A 14 11.11 -55.50 -13.47
CA LEU A 14 10.12 -55.05 -12.46
C LEU A 14 10.77 -54.25 -11.32
N LEU A 15 11.64 -53.30 -11.69
CA LEU A 15 12.29 -52.38 -10.75
C LEU A 15 12.53 -51.02 -11.43
N ALA A 16 11.46 -50.41 -11.95
CA ALA A 16 11.49 -49.04 -12.48
C ALA A 16 10.10 -48.37 -12.60
N LEU A 17 9.15 -48.68 -11.72
CA LEU A 17 7.81 -48.05 -11.69
C LEU A 17 7.37 -47.75 -10.26
N CYS A 18 8.26 -47.09 -9.53
CA CYS A 18 7.90 -46.26 -8.37
C CYS A 18 8.63 -44.93 -8.53
N VAL A 19 8.34 -44.22 -9.63
CA VAL A 19 8.47 -42.76 -9.59
C VAL A 19 7.33 -42.33 -8.69
N GLY A 20 7.64 -42.13 -7.40
CA GLY A 20 6.72 -41.48 -6.49
C GLY A 20 6.26 -40.20 -7.16
N THR A 21 4.95 -40.08 -7.39
CA THR A 21 4.33 -38.77 -7.62
C THR A 21 4.91 -37.84 -6.57
N PRO A 22 5.41 -36.64 -6.93
CA PRO A 22 5.75 -35.67 -5.90
C PRO A 22 4.48 -35.49 -5.08
N ALA A 23 4.50 -36.00 -3.84
CA ALA A 23 3.49 -35.67 -2.88
C ALA A 23 3.58 -34.15 -2.78
N HIS A 24 2.59 -33.45 -3.32
CA HIS A 24 2.35 -32.08 -2.97
C HIS A 24 2.15 -32.08 -1.47
N ALA A 25 3.24 -31.86 -0.73
CA ALA A 25 3.15 -31.51 0.67
C ALA A 25 2.26 -30.27 0.69
N GLN A 26 1.02 -30.43 1.15
CA GLN A 26 0.24 -29.30 1.62
C GLN A 26 1.07 -28.68 2.72
N TYR A 27 1.76 -27.60 2.38
CA TYR A 27 2.39 -26.72 3.34
C TYR A 27 1.24 -26.12 4.15
N PHE A 28 0.91 -26.75 5.28
CA PHE A 28 0.02 -26.16 6.26
C PHE A 28 0.73 -24.91 6.76
N GLY A 29 0.18 -23.75 6.36
CA GLY A 29 0.72 -22.43 6.67
C GLY A 29 1.04 -22.30 8.14
N GLN A 30 2.19 -21.70 8.45
CA GLN A 30 2.51 -21.30 9.80
C GLN A 30 1.35 -20.44 10.32
N ASN A 31 0.80 -20.79 11.49
CA ASN A 31 -0.19 -19.95 12.15
C ASN A 31 0.44 -18.58 12.37
N LYS A 32 -0.15 -17.54 11.77
CA LYS A 32 0.27 -16.15 12.06
C LYS A 32 0.13 -15.90 13.56
N VAL A 33 1.14 -15.26 14.15
CA VAL A 33 1.11 -14.95 15.59
C VAL A 33 -0.01 -13.94 15.84
N ARG A 34 -0.95 -14.31 16.71
CA ARG A 34 -2.08 -13.46 17.09
C ARG A 34 -1.87 -12.91 18.48
N TYR A 35 -1.95 -11.60 18.59
CA TYR A 35 -1.93 -10.86 19.85
C TYR A 35 -3.34 -10.46 20.29
N GLU A 36 -4.31 -10.53 19.37
CA GLU A 36 -5.70 -10.12 19.60
C GLU A 36 -6.73 -11.15 19.12
N THR A 37 -7.91 -11.12 19.75
CA THR A 37 -9.08 -11.90 19.33
C THR A 37 -10.22 -10.94 19.01
N PRO A 38 -10.49 -10.66 17.72
CA PRO A 38 -11.53 -9.74 17.30
C PRO A 38 -12.92 -10.31 17.61
N ARG A 39 -13.82 -9.43 18.02
CA ARG A 39 -15.22 -9.73 18.35
C ARG A 39 -16.10 -9.22 17.22
N PHE A 40 -16.08 -9.94 16.11
CA PHE A 40 -16.78 -9.53 14.90
C PHE A 40 -18.29 -9.45 15.09
N GLN A 41 -18.86 -8.32 14.67
CA GLN A 41 -20.28 -8.15 14.37
C GLN A 41 -20.50 -8.10 12.86
N VAL A 42 -21.75 -8.22 12.42
CA VAL A 42 -22.11 -8.14 11.00
C VAL A 42 -23.14 -7.04 10.78
N LEU A 43 -22.80 -6.06 9.96
CA LEU A 43 -23.71 -5.06 9.41
C LEU A 43 -24.09 -5.47 7.99
N LYS A 44 -25.39 -5.51 7.70
CA LYS A 44 -25.90 -5.95 6.39
C LYS A 44 -26.42 -4.76 5.59
N THR A 45 -26.02 -4.68 4.33
CA THR A 45 -26.57 -3.73 3.35
C THR A 45 -27.31 -4.48 2.25
N GLU A 46 -27.58 -3.86 1.11
CA GLU A 46 -28.18 -4.53 -0.05
C GLU A 46 -27.18 -5.50 -0.68
N HIS A 47 -25.97 -5.02 -0.96
CA HIS A 47 -24.93 -5.73 -1.71
C HIS A 47 -23.80 -6.29 -0.85
N PHE A 48 -23.76 -5.99 0.45
CA PHE A 48 -22.66 -6.40 1.33
C PHE A 48 -23.09 -7.00 2.68
N ASP A 49 -22.25 -7.91 3.17
CA ASP A 49 -22.18 -8.29 4.59
C ASP A 49 -20.86 -7.78 5.15
N ILE A 50 -20.91 -6.74 5.98
CA ILE A 50 -19.76 -6.05 6.56
C ILE A 50 -19.43 -6.67 7.91
N TYR A 51 -18.28 -7.34 8.03
CA TYR A 51 -17.75 -7.89 9.27
C TYR A 51 -16.78 -6.87 9.88
N TYR A 52 -17.03 -6.44 11.11
CA TYR A 52 -16.23 -5.41 11.79
C TYR A 52 -16.08 -5.75 13.28
N ASP A 53 -15.02 -5.27 13.95
CA ASP A 53 -14.91 -5.43 15.40
C ASP A 53 -15.97 -4.58 16.11
N GLN A 54 -16.58 -5.09 17.18
CA GLN A 54 -17.67 -4.41 17.90
C GLN A 54 -17.37 -2.96 18.31
N ASP A 55 -16.10 -2.64 18.55
CA ASP A 55 -15.67 -1.31 19.01
C ASP A 55 -15.55 -0.32 17.83
N GLU A 56 -15.66 -0.79 16.58
CA GLU A 56 -15.52 -0.03 15.32
C GLU A 56 -16.85 0.17 14.57
N ARG A 57 -17.97 0.26 15.29
CA ARG A 57 -19.30 0.32 14.66
C ARG A 57 -19.54 1.54 13.79
N ASP A 58 -19.05 2.70 14.21
CA ASP A 58 -19.30 3.96 13.51
C ASP A 58 -18.62 3.96 12.15
N ILE A 59 -17.31 3.70 12.12
CA ILE A 59 -16.54 3.58 10.87
C ILE A 59 -17.03 2.41 10.00
N ALA A 60 -17.49 1.30 10.58
CA ALA A 60 -18.09 0.22 9.79
C ALA A 60 -19.38 0.65 9.09
N THR A 61 -20.16 1.55 9.69
CA THR A 61 -21.37 2.13 9.08
C THR A 61 -21.00 3.04 7.91
N ASP A 62 -19.95 3.85 8.08
CA ASP A 62 -19.47 4.73 7.02
C ASP A 62 -18.86 3.92 5.86
N ALA A 63 -18.04 2.91 6.15
CA ALA A 63 -17.50 1.97 5.17
C ALA A 63 -18.60 1.22 4.40
N ALA A 64 -19.71 0.87 5.05
CA ALA A 64 -20.86 0.27 4.39
C ALA A 64 -21.50 1.23 3.36
N ALA A 65 -21.65 2.51 3.70
CA ALA A 65 -22.14 3.53 2.78
C ALA A 65 -21.16 3.80 1.63
N MET A 66 -19.85 3.78 1.90
CA MET A 66 -18.80 3.84 0.87
C MET A 66 -18.89 2.68 -0.10
N ALA A 67 -19.02 1.45 0.40
CA ALA A 67 -19.13 0.25 -0.42
C ALA A 67 -20.35 0.27 -1.35
N GLU A 68 -21.52 0.69 -0.84
CA GLU A 68 -22.74 0.82 -1.66
C GLU A 68 -22.63 1.91 -2.72
N ARG A 69 -22.01 3.05 -2.40
CA ARG A 69 -21.70 4.10 -3.39
C ARG A 69 -20.77 3.58 -4.49
N TRP A 70 -19.71 2.87 -4.11
CA TRP A 70 -18.77 2.27 -5.06
C TRP A 70 -19.42 1.20 -5.91
N TYR A 71 -20.29 0.37 -5.33
CA TYR A 71 -21.08 -0.61 -6.07
C TYR A 71 -21.86 0.08 -7.20
N GLY A 72 -22.60 1.15 -6.89
CA GLY A 72 -23.37 1.88 -7.90
C GLY A 72 -22.49 2.44 -9.03
N ARG A 73 -21.35 3.05 -8.70
CA ARG A 73 -20.39 3.60 -9.68
C ARG A 73 -19.80 2.51 -10.59
N ILE A 74 -19.27 1.46 -10.00
CA ILE A 74 -18.59 0.38 -10.73
C ILE A 74 -19.60 -0.43 -11.55
N SER A 75 -20.79 -0.69 -10.99
CA SER A 75 -21.87 -1.38 -11.70
C SER A 75 -22.28 -0.64 -12.96
N ALA A 76 -22.41 0.69 -12.89
CA ALA A 76 -22.70 1.53 -14.05
C ALA A 76 -21.54 1.54 -15.07
N ALA A 77 -20.30 1.73 -14.61
CA ALA A 77 -19.12 1.81 -15.48
C ALA A 77 -18.84 0.49 -16.23
N LEU A 78 -19.09 -0.65 -15.58
CA LEU A 78 -18.86 -1.98 -16.16
C LEU A 78 -20.11 -2.59 -16.80
N ASP A 79 -21.27 -1.94 -16.67
CA ASP A 79 -22.58 -2.45 -17.10
C ASP A 79 -22.77 -3.89 -16.61
N HIS A 80 -22.68 -4.07 -15.29
CA HIS A 80 -22.71 -5.38 -14.65
C HIS A 80 -23.27 -5.28 -13.23
N GLN A 81 -24.02 -6.28 -12.79
CA GLN A 81 -24.44 -6.43 -11.40
C GLN A 81 -23.78 -7.65 -10.80
N LEU A 82 -23.23 -7.52 -9.59
CA LEU A 82 -22.64 -8.67 -8.91
C LEU A 82 -23.70 -9.76 -8.72
N THR A 83 -23.34 -11.00 -9.06
CA THR A 83 -24.26 -12.14 -8.97
C THR A 83 -24.64 -12.52 -7.53
N ARG A 84 -23.94 -11.96 -6.54
CA ARG A 84 -24.18 -12.22 -5.12
C ARG A 84 -23.69 -11.07 -4.25
N ARG A 85 -24.20 -11.05 -3.02
CA ARG A 85 -23.70 -10.23 -1.92
C ARG A 85 -22.24 -10.55 -1.62
N GLN A 86 -21.41 -9.52 -1.42
CA GLN A 86 -19.99 -9.68 -1.09
C GLN A 86 -19.74 -9.55 0.42
N PRO A 87 -18.96 -10.44 1.04
CA PRO A 87 -18.42 -10.21 2.37
C PRO A 87 -17.30 -9.16 2.31
N LEU A 88 -17.38 -8.15 3.18
CA LEU A 88 -16.32 -7.18 3.42
C LEU A 88 -15.87 -7.30 4.88
N ILE A 89 -14.60 -7.57 5.14
CA ILE A 89 -14.04 -7.75 6.48
C ILE A 89 -13.13 -6.56 6.79
N LEU A 90 -13.55 -5.74 7.74
CA LEU A 90 -12.87 -4.53 8.18
C LEU A 90 -12.10 -4.78 9.48
N TYR A 91 -10.79 -4.53 9.45
CA TYR A 91 -9.91 -4.58 10.62
C TYR A 91 -9.67 -3.18 11.19
N PRO A 92 -9.52 -3.03 12.52
CA PRO A 92 -9.37 -1.71 13.15
C PRO A 92 -8.09 -0.96 12.75
N SER A 93 -7.06 -1.68 12.31
CA SER A 93 -5.76 -1.12 11.93
C SER A 93 -4.95 -2.09 11.08
N HIS A 94 -3.89 -1.63 10.43
CA HIS A 94 -2.98 -2.46 9.65
C HIS A 94 -2.27 -3.53 10.50
N PRO A 95 -1.74 -3.24 11.70
CA PRO A 95 -1.22 -4.29 12.60
C PRO A 95 -2.24 -5.38 12.96
N SER A 96 -3.53 -5.04 13.01
CA SER A 96 -4.60 -6.01 13.25
C SER A 96 -4.90 -6.83 11.99
N PHE A 97 -4.85 -6.20 10.82
CA PHE A 97 -5.00 -6.84 9.52
C PHE A 97 -3.88 -7.84 9.22
N GLU A 98 -2.61 -7.52 9.54
CA GLU A 98 -1.48 -8.43 9.35
C GLU A 98 -1.67 -9.78 10.06
N GLN A 99 -2.38 -9.78 11.20
CA GLN A 99 -2.71 -10.96 12.00
C GLN A 99 -3.90 -11.77 11.46
N THR A 100 -4.47 -11.40 10.31
CA THR A 100 -5.64 -12.07 9.73
C THR A 100 -5.33 -13.48 9.22
N ASN A 101 -6.23 -14.41 9.53
CA ASN A 101 -6.31 -15.74 8.91
C ASN A 101 -7.35 -15.78 7.77
N ALA A 102 -8.00 -14.65 7.46
CA ALA A 102 -8.94 -14.58 6.35
C ALA A 102 -8.20 -14.70 5.01
N VAL A 103 -6.97 -14.23 4.91
CA VAL A 103 -6.14 -14.28 3.69
C VAL A 103 -4.92 -15.15 3.94
N SER A 104 -4.55 -15.98 2.96
CA SER A 104 -3.32 -16.78 2.98
C SER A 104 -2.14 -15.95 2.47
N GLY A 105 -0.99 -16.05 3.14
CA GLY A 105 0.24 -15.33 2.77
C GLY A 105 0.59 -14.22 3.75
N ASP A 106 1.84 -13.75 3.69
CA ASP A 106 2.31 -12.64 4.50
C ASP A 106 1.76 -11.33 3.93
N LEU A 107 1.10 -10.56 4.79
CA LEU A 107 0.61 -9.23 4.45
C LEU A 107 1.69 -8.24 4.88
N SER A 108 2.22 -7.50 3.92
CA SER A 108 3.21 -6.46 4.20
C SER A 108 2.52 -5.11 4.42
N GLU A 109 3.27 -4.17 4.99
CA GLU A 109 2.83 -2.77 5.20
C GLU A 109 2.29 -2.08 3.93
N GLY A 110 2.73 -2.51 2.74
CA GLY A 110 2.28 -1.94 1.47
C GLY A 110 0.93 -2.45 0.95
N ILE A 111 0.25 -3.35 1.67
CA ILE A 111 -1.02 -3.95 1.24
C ILE A 111 -2.18 -3.27 1.97
N GLY A 112 -2.81 -2.28 1.32
CA GLY A 112 -3.96 -1.55 1.87
C GLY A 112 -5.27 -2.36 1.91
N GLY A 113 -5.36 -3.46 1.17
CA GLY A 113 -6.53 -4.33 1.09
C GLY A 113 -6.27 -5.54 0.20
N VAL A 114 -7.13 -6.56 0.27
CA VAL A 114 -7.09 -7.74 -0.60
C VAL A 114 -8.50 -8.25 -0.89
N THR A 115 -8.77 -8.53 -2.17
CA THR A 115 -9.93 -9.27 -2.63
C THR A 115 -9.55 -10.71 -2.94
N GLU A 116 -9.97 -11.63 -2.07
CA GLU A 116 -9.64 -13.04 -2.20
C GLU A 116 -10.53 -13.70 -3.26
N SER A 117 -9.93 -14.21 -4.34
CA SER A 117 -10.63 -14.63 -5.56
C SER A 117 -11.56 -15.84 -5.39
N PHE A 118 -11.26 -16.78 -4.48
CA PHE A 118 -12.04 -18.02 -4.29
C PHE A 118 -13.29 -17.79 -3.44
N LYS A 119 -13.17 -17.19 -2.25
CA LYS A 119 -14.33 -16.87 -1.41
C LYS A 119 -14.96 -15.53 -1.77
N ARG A 120 -14.36 -14.75 -2.69
CA ARG A 120 -14.74 -13.38 -3.08
C ARG A 120 -15.03 -12.50 -1.87
N ARG A 121 -14.02 -12.40 -1.00
CA ARG A 121 -14.10 -11.59 0.21
C ARG A 121 -13.17 -10.42 0.05
N ILE A 122 -13.68 -9.23 0.33
CA ILE A 122 -12.90 -8.01 0.42
C ILE A 122 -12.41 -7.92 1.87
N VAL A 123 -11.10 -7.80 2.08
CA VAL A 123 -10.48 -7.78 3.40
C VAL A 123 -9.52 -6.61 3.47
N LEU A 124 -9.72 -5.70 4.42
CA LEU A 124 -8.91 -4.49 4.54
C LEU A 124 -8.83 -4.00 6.00
N PRO A 125 -7.74 -3.34 6.40
CA PRO A 125 -7.71 -2.46 7.56
C PRO A 125 -8.47 -1.15 7.28
N ILE A 126 -8.88 -0.48 8.35
CA ILE A 126 -9.15 0.96 8.29
C ILE A 126 -7.82 1.66 8.07
N ALA A 127 -7.78 2.51 7.05
CA ALA A 127 -6.59 3.27 6.70
C ALA A 127 -6.44 4.54 7.55
N GLY A 128 -5.32 5.25 7.38
CA GLY A 128 -5.05 6.47 8.16
C GLY A 128 -6.05 7.60 7.90
N SER A 129 -6.77 7.58 6.77
CA SER A 129 -7.80 8.56 6.42
C SER A 129 -9.07 7.95 5.84
N TYR A 130 -10.16 8.73 5.84
CA TYR A 130 -11.42 8.33 5.21
C TYR A 130 -11.25 8.23 3.70
N ALA A 131 -10.52 9.16 3.09
CA ALA A 131 -10.26 9.15 1.65
C ALA A 131 -9.49 7.88 1.22
N GLU A 132 -8.50 7.47 2.00
CA GLU A 132 -7.74 6.24 1.73
C GLU A 132 -8.60 4.99 1.93
N THR A 133 -9.40 4.93 3.00
CA THR A 133 -10.36 3.83 3.23
C THR A 133 -11.38 3.74 2.09
N ASP A 134 -11.94 4.87 1.64
CA ASP A 134 -12.89 4.95 0.52
C ASP A 134 -12.25 4.46 -0.78
N HIS A 135 -11.02 4.89 -1.07
CA HIS A 135 -10.27 4.47 -2.25
C HIS A 135 -10.00 2.95 -2.25
N VAL A 136 -9.49 2.40 -1.15
CA VAL A 136 -9.21 0.95 -1.03
C VAL A 136 -10.49 0.14 -1.21
N ILE A 137 -11.61 0.55 -0.61
CA ILE A 137 -12.90 -0.12 -0.82
C ILE A 137 -13.26 -0.13 -2.31
N GLY A 138 -13.10 1.01 -3.00
CA GLY A 138 -13.34 1.11 -4.43
C GLY A 138 -12.44 0.18 -5.25
N HIS A 139 -11.14 0.20 -4.98
CA HIS A 139 -10.12 -0.63 -5.65
C HIS A 139 -10.44 -2.12 -5.52
N GLU A 140 -10.65 -2.58 -4.30
CA GLU A 140 -10.96 -3.98 -4.01
C GLU A 140 -12.31 -4.41 -4.59
N LEU A 141 -13.29 -3.50 -4.60
CA LEU A 141 -14.58 -3.79 -5.22
C LEU A 141 -14.43 -3.98 -6.74
N VAL A 142 -13.56 -3.24 -7.43
CA VAL A 142 -13.28 -3.49 -8.85
C VAL A 142 -12.79 -4.91 -9.07
N HIS A 143 -11.89 -5.43 -8.23
CA HIS A 143 -11.47 -6.83 -8.32
C HIS A 143 -12.63 -7.80 -8.13
N ALA A 144 -13.56 -7.54 -7.20
CA ALA A 144 -14.75 -8.38 -7.04
C ALA A 144 -15.61 -8.41 -8.32
N PHE A 145 -15.78 -7.28 -9.01
CA PHE A 145 -16.45 -7.22 -10.32
C PHE A 145 -15.66 -7.96 -11.40
N GLN A 146 -14.33 -7.79 -11.46
CA GLN A 146 -13.48 -8.48 -12.42
C GLN A 146 -13.57 -10.01 -12.26
N TYR A 147 -13.55 -10.53 -11.02
CA TYR A 147 -13.74 -11.95 -10.73
C TYR A 147 -15.16 -12.45 -11.02
N ASP A 148 -16.17 -11.61 -10.85
CA ASP A 148 -17.55 -11.97 -11.16
C ASP A 148 -17.80 -12.06 -12.67
N ILE A 149 -17.39 -11.03 -13.42
CA ILE A 149 -17.50 -10.96 -14.89
C ILE A 149 -16.71 -12.09 -15.56
N SER A 150 -15.47 -12.34 -15.13
CA SER A 150 -14.63 -13.40 -15.70
C SER A 150 -15.08 -14.82 -15.30
N GLY A 151 -15.85 -14.96 -14.21
CA GLY A 151 -16.31 -16.24 -13.67
C GLY A 151 -17.70 -16.70 -14.13
N GLN A 152 -18.43 -15.91 -14.91
CA GLN A 152 -19.78 -16.29 -15.35
C GLN A 152 -19.80 -17.64 -16.07
N GLY A 153 -20.71 -18.52 -15.65
CA GLY A 153 -20.90 -19.87 -16.23
C GLY A 153 -20.02 -20.98 -15.64
N ARG A 154 -19.27 -20.73 -14.56
CA ARG A 154 -18.43 -21.74 -13.88
C ARG A 154 -18.90 -22.06 -12.45
N ALA A 155 -18.62 -23.28 -11.99
CA ALA A 155 -18.95 -23.73 -10.66
C ALA A 155 -18.19 -22.96 -9.57
N MET A 156 -18.81 -22.81 -8.40
CA MET A 156 -18.22 -22.20 -7.20
C MET A 156 -16.84 -22.78 -6.88
N GLY A 157 -15.86 -21.89 -6.66
CA GLY A 157 -14.49 -22.27 -6.27
C GLY A 157 -13.53 -22.55 -7.43
N VAL A 158 -13.96 -22.38 -8.68
CA VAL A 158 -13.03 -22.43 -9.82
C VAL A 158 -12.60 -21.02 -10.16
N VAL A 159 -11.33 -20.69 -9.90
CA VAL A 159 -10.78 -19.38 -10.31
C VAL A 159 -10.81 -19.29 -11.84
N PRO A 160 -11.26 -18.16 -12.42
CA PRO A 160 -11.27 -18.02 -13.87
C PRO A 160 -9.84 -17.96 -14.41
N GLN A 161 -9.39 -19.04 -15.08
CA GLN A 161 -8.08 -19.05 -15.76
C GLN A 161 -7.85 -17.86 -16.72
N GLY A 162 -8.92 -17.21 -17.20
CA GLY A 162 -8.83 -16.03 -18.06
C GLY A 162 -8.23 -14.82 -17.35
N ILE A 163 -8.78 -14.43 -16.19
CA ILE A 163 -8.30 -13.24 -15.47
C ILE A 163 -6.88 -13.42 -14.91
N GLU A 164 -6.53 -14.63 -14.45
CA GLU A 164 -5.18 -14.95 -13.98
C GLU A 164 -4.10 -14.84 -15.07
N ARG A 165 -4.51 -14.91 -16.35
CA ARG A 165 -3.63 -14.76 -17.51
C ARG A 165 -3.54 -13.33 -18.01
N LEU A 166 -4.39 -12.43 -17.50
CA LEU A 166 -4.34 -11.03 -17.89
C LEU A 166 -3.11 -10.34 -17.30
N PRO A 167 -2.52 -9.40 -18.03
CA PRO A 167 -1.37 -8.66 -17.55
C PRO A 167 -1.76 -7.74 -16.38
N SER A 168 -0.85 -7.56 -15.42
CA SER A 168 -1.10 -6.76 -14.21
C SER A 168 -1.52 -5.32 -14.49
N TRP A 169 -0.97 -4.67 -15.52
CA TRP A 169 -1.40 -3.31 -15.90
C TRP A 169 -2.89 -3.24 -16.26
N PHE A 170 -3.45 -4.35 -16.77
CA PHE A 170 -4.86 -4.42 -17.14
C PHE A 170 -5.73 -4.54 -15.89
N VAL A 171 -5.36 -5.46 -14.99
CA VAL A 171 -6.14 -5.80 -13.79
C VAL A 171 -6.00 -4.72 -12.72
N GLU A 172 -4.78 -4.45 -12.26
CA GLU A 172 -4.47 -3.46 -11.22
C GLU A 172 -4.71 -2.04 -11.73
N GLY A 173 -4.27 -1.73 -12.96
CA GLY A 173 -4.48 -0.41 -13.53
C GLY A 173 -5.95 -0.06 -13.74
N MET A 174 -6.81 -1.06 -14.00
CA MET A 174 -8.25 -0.83 -14.10
C MET A 174 -8.85 -0.56 -12.71
N ALA A 175 -8.41 -1.31 -11.70
CA ALA A 175 -8.84 -1.11 -10.32
C ALA A 175 -8.47 0.29 -9.81
N GLU A 176 -7.25 0.76 -10.09
CA GLU A 176 -6.81 2.13 -9.82
C GLU A 176 -7.62 3.16 -10.61
N TYR A 177 -7.77 2.99 -11.93
CA TYR A 177 -8.51 3.94 -12.76
C TYR A 177 -9.97 4.09 -12.33
N LEU A 178 -10.66 2.99 -12.02
CA LEU A 178 -12.06 3.02 -11.61
C LEU A 178 -12.25 3.50 -10.17
N SER A 179 -11.22 3.46 -9.32
CA SER A 179 -11.27 3.89 -7.92
C SER A 179 -10.68 5.28 -7.66
N ILE A 180 -9.80 5.79 -8.52
CA ILE A 180 -9.22 7.15 -8.45
C ILE A 180 -9.82 8.06 -9.51
N GLY A 181 -10.01 7.55 -10.73
CA GLY A 181 -10.45 8.32 -11.89
C GLY A 181 -9.29 8.76 -12.81
N PRO A 182 -9.57 9.66 -13.77
CA PRO A 182 -8.60 10.05 -14.81
C PRO A 182 -7.54 11.07 -14.36
N HIS A 183 -7.62 11.58 -13.13
CA HIS A 183 -6.83 12.72 -12.66
C HIS A 183 -6.19 12.44 -11.31
N ASP A 184 -5.03 11.78 -11.33
CA ASP A 184 -4.22 11.56 -10.14
C ASP A 184 -2.90 12.35 -10.21
N PRO A 185 -2.62 13.25 -9.25
CA PRO A 185 -1.35 13.97 -9.18
C PRO A 185 -0.12 13.06 -9.08
N HIS A 186 -0.22 11.91 -8.40
CA HIS A 186 0.90 10.98 -8.25
C HIS A 186 1.23 10.31 -9.59
N THR A 187 0.24 9.74 -10.28
CA THR A 187 0.39 9.16 -11.62
C THR A 187 0.83 10.21 -12.63
N ALA A 188 0.28 11.43 -12.57
CA ALA A 188 0.71 12.55 -13.41
C ALA A 188 2.21 12.84 -13.24
N MET A 189 2.74 12.82 -12.01
CA MET A 189 4.18 12.99 -11.75
C MET A 189 5.01 11.87 -12.41
N TRP A 190 4.61 10.61 -12.25
CA TRP A 190 5.29 9.46 -12.85
C TRP A 190 5.28 9.52 -14.39
N MET A 191 4.13 9.86 -14.98
CA MET A 191 4.00 9.95 -16.44
C MET A 191 4.85 11.09 -17.01
N ARG A 192 4.94 12.23 -16.31
CA ARG A 192 5.82 13.35 -16.70
C ARG A 192 7.29 12.95 -16.68
N ASP A 193 7.75 12.30 -15.61
CA ASP A 193 9.14 11.84 -15.52
C ASP A 193 9.46 10.79 -16.61
N ALA A 194 8.56 9.82 -16.80
CA ALA A 194 8.73 8.80 -17.83
C ALA A 194 8.76 9.40 -19.25
N ALA A 195 7.90 10.39 -19.54
CA ALA A 195 7.88 11.07 -20.82
C ALA A 195 9.13 11.93 -21.06
N ALA A 196 9.59 12.66 -20.05
CA ALA A 196 10.77 13.53 -20.13
C ALA A 196 12.08 12.75 -20.31
N ASN A 197 12.13 11.50 -19.84
CA ASN A 197 13.33 10.65 -19.91
C ASN A 197 13.23 9.53 -20.96
N ASP A 198 12.23 9.57 -21.85
CA ASP A 198 11.97 8.53 -22.86
C ASP A 198 11.86 7.10 -22.26
N LYS A 199 11.27 6.99 -21.06
CA LYS A 199 11.07 5.73 -20.32
C LYS A 199 9.65 5.18 -20.42
N LEU A 200 8.84 5.62 -21.38
CA LEU A 200 7.51 5.07 -21.58
C LEU A 200 7.59 3.63 -22.15
N PRO A 201 6.92 2.63 -21.55
CA PRO A 201 7.07 1.22 -21.90
C PRO A 201 6.37 0.83 -23.20
N SER A 202 6.96 -0.10 -23.97
CA SER A 202 6.20 -0.81 -25.01
C SER A 202 5.14 -1.71 -24.39
N TYR A 203 4.19 -2.18 -25.20
CA TYR A 203 3.10 -3.06 -24.73
C TYR A 203 3.60 -4.28 -23.93
N GLY A 204 4.59 -5.01 -24.48
CA GLY A 204 5.16 -6.18 -23.79
C GLY A 204 5.98 -5.84 -22.53
N LYS A 205 6.37 -4.58 -22.32
CA LYS A 205 7.06 -4.14 -21.11
C LYS A 205 6.10 -3.72 -19.99
N LEU A 206 4.83 -3.50 -20.27
CA LEU A 206 3.84 -3.17 -19.23
C LEU A 206 3.60 -4.31 -18.23
N THR A 207 4.05 -5.53 -18.53
CA THR A 207 4.03 -6.67 -17.59
C THR A 207 5.28 -6.76 -16.72
N ASP A 208 6.29 -5.95 -16.99
CA ASP A 208 7.52 -5.93 -16.20
C ASP A 208 7.29 -5.10 -14.93
N PRO A 209 7.54 -5.64 -13.72
CA PRO A 209 7.32 -4.93 -12.46
C PRO A 209 8.03 -3.58 -12.33
N ARG A 210 9.07 -3.32 -13.14
CA ARG A 210 9.72 -2.00 -13.21
C ARG A 210 8.78 -0.89 -13.69
N TYR A 211 7.76 -1.22 -14.47
CA TYR A 211 6.72 -0.31 -14.89
C TYR A 211 5.51 -0.59 -14.01
N PHE A 212 5.47 0.11 -12.88
CA PHE A 212 4.53 -0.13 -11.78
C PHE A 212 3.09 -0.23 -12.32
N PRO A 213 2.47 -1.43 -12.27
CA PRO A 213 1.22 -1.71 -12.99
C PRO A 213 0.08 -0.78 -12.63
N TYR A 214 0.01 -0.36 -11.37
CA TYR A 214 -0.97 0.56 -10.83
C TYR A 214 -0.91 1.92 -11.58
N ARG A 215 0.25 2.60 -11.55
CA ARG A 215 0.39 3.95 -12.14
C ARG A 215 0.38 3.96 -13.66
N PHE A 216 1.14 3.06 -14.29
CA PHE A 216 1.18 3.01 -15.77
C PHE A 216 -0.13 2.44 -16.35
N GLY A 217 -0.76 1.50 -15.64
CA GLY A 217 -2.06 0.95 -16.02
C GLY A 217 -3.19 1.95 -15.84
N GLU A 218 -3.25 2.68 -14.71
CA GLU A 218 -4.22 3.76 -14.47
C GLU A 218 -4.13 4.81 -15.58
N ALA A 219 -2.92 5.30 -15.90
CA ALA A 219 -2.71 6.29 -16.95
C ALA A 219 -3.13 5.78 -18.34
N LEU A 220 -2.92 4.49 -18.62
CA LEU A 220 -3.35 3.88 -19.88
C LEU A 220 -4.87 3.72 -19.95
N TRP A 221 -5.52 3.32 -18.85
CA TRP A 221 -6.98 3.24 -18.78
C TRP A 221 -7.65 4.61 -18.86
N ALA A 222 -7.09 5.63 -18.22
CA ALA A 222 -7.53 7.01 -18.36
C ALA A 222 -7.45 7.47 -19.83
N TYR A 223 -6.36 7.13 -20.53
CA TYR A 223 -6.25 7.39 -21.97
C TYR A 223 -7.29 6.64 -22.80
N VAL A 224 -7.50 5.34 -22.51
CA VAL A 224 -8.51 4.52 -23.20
C VAL A 224 -9.91 5.11 -23.02
N ALA A 225 -10.30 5.43 -21.79
CA ALA A 225 -11.61 6.01 -21.50
C ALA A 225 -11.79 7.38 -22.17
N ALA A 226 -10.78 8.26 -22.09
CA ALA A 226 -10.82 9.57 -22.73
C ALA A 226 -10.93 9.49 -24.27
N ARG A 227 -10.29 8.49 -24.89
CA ARG A 227 -10.23 8.36 -26.36
C ARG A 227 -11.39 7.56 -26.95
N TYR A 228 -11.86 6.53 -26.24
CA TYR A 228 -12.80 5.51 -26.74
C TYR A 228 -14.12 5.47 -25.95
N GLY A 229 -14.27 6.30 -24.92
CA GLY A 229 -15.40 6.33 -24.01
C GLY A 229 -15.24 5.37 -22.84
N GLU A 230 -15.88 5.70 -21.71
CA GLU A 230 -15.80 4.93 -20.47
C GLU A 230 -16.35 3.50 -20.64
N GLU A 231 -17.39 3.32 -21.46
CA GLU A 231 -17.94 1.99 -21.80
C GLU A 231 -16.92 1.03 -22.42
N ALA A 232 -15.85 1.55 -23.04
CA ALA A 232 -14.79 0.73 -23.60
C ALA A 232 -14.08 -0.10 -22.53
N VAL A 233 -14.03 0.40 -21.28
CA VAL A 233 -13.43 -0.29 -20.12
C VAL A 233 -14.19 -1.59 -19.84
N GLY A 234 -15.51 -1.51 -19.68
CA GLY A 234 -16.38 -2.67 -19.48
C GLY A 234 -16.34 -3.66 -20.66
N ARG A 235 -16.40 -3.16 -21.91
CA ARG A 235 -16.31 -4.02 -23.10
C ARG A 235 -14.98 -4.78 -23.17
N MET A 236 -13.86 -4.10 -22.88
CA MET A 236 -12.56 -4.74 -22.83
C MET A 236 -12.48 -5.79 -21.74
N LEU A 237 -12.97 -5.51 -20.53
CA LEU A 237 -12.99 -6.50 -19.44
C LEU A 237 -13.83 -7.73 -19.80
N LYS A 238 -15.04 -7.56 -20.34
CA LYS A 238 -15.91 -8.67 -20.77
C LYS A 238 -15.22 -9.54 -21.83
N SER A 239 -14.55 -8.93 -22.81
CA SER A 239 -13.80 -9.66 -23.84
C SER A 239 -12.52 -10.34 -23.33
N ALA A 240 -11.78 -9.67 -22.45
CA ALA A 240 -10.50 -10.15 -21.92
C ALA A 240 -10.71 -11.22 -20.84
N GLY A 241 -11.72 -11.05 -19.97
CA GLY A 241 -12.00 -11.94 -18.85
C GLY A 241 -12.29 -13.38 -19.26
N SER A 242 -12.96 -13.59 -20.40
CA SER A 242 -13.22 -14.94 -20.92
C SER A 242 -12.02 -15.56 -21.64
N SER A 243 -11.23 -14.75 -22.36
CA SER A 243 -10.15 -15.22 -23.23
C SER A 243 -8.77 -15.28 -22.55
N GLY A 244 -8.55 -14.44 -21.54
CA GLY A 244 -7.24 -14.14 -20.98
C GLY A 244 -6.30 -13.42 -21.94
N ASP A 245 -6.82 -12.78 -23.00
CA ASP A 245 -6.01 -12.09 -24.01
C ASP A 245 -6.39 -10.60 -24.12
N ALA A 246 -5.64 -9.76 -23.39
CA ALA A 246 -5.79 -8.31 -23.43
C ALA A 246 -5.54 -7.73 -24.84
N SER A 247 -4.64 -8.32 -25.64
CA SER A 247 -4.33 -7.84 -26.99
C SER A 247 -5.50 -8.07 -27.95
N ALA A 248 -6.15 -9.24 -27.83
CA ALA A 248 -7.37 -9.53 -28.56
C ALA A 248 -8.52 -8.62 -28.14
N ALA A 249 -8.68 -8.38 -26.83
CA ALA A 249 -9.68 -7.45 -26.31
C ALA A 249 -9.48 -6.01 -26.83
N ILE A 250 -8.24 -5.53 -26.92
CA ILE A 250 -7.93 -4.22 -27.54
C ILE A 250 -8.40 -4.17 -28.99
N ARG A 251 -8.10 -5.21 -29.79
CA ARG A 251 -8.53 -5.28 -31.19
C ARG A 251 -10.05 -5.28 -31.32
N PHE A 252 -10.72 -6.07 -30.51
CA PHE A 252 -12.17 -6.22 -30.55
C PHE A 252 -12.91 -4.96 -30.07
N ALA A 253 -12.52 -4.41 -28.92
CA ALA A 253 -13.25 -3.33 -28.28
C ALA A 253 -12.86 -1.93 -28.79
N LEU A 254 -11.61 -1.73 -29.22
CA LEU A 254 -11.08 -0.42 -29.61
C LEU A 254 -10.82 -0.28 -31.11
N GLY A 255 -10.92 -1.38 -31.88
CA GLY A 255 -10.65 -1.37 -33.32
C GLY A 255 -9.20 -1.01 -33.68
N THR A 256 -8.24 -1.25 -32.78
CA THR A 256 -6.81 -0.94 -32.99
C THR A 256 -5.90 -2.05 -32.49
N SER A 257 -4.62 -2.03 -32.84
CA SER A 257 -3.63 -2.96 -32.28
C SER A 257 -3.08 -2.46 -30.95
N ALA A 258 -2.61 -3.37 -30.09
CA ALA A 258 -1.95 -3.02 -28.84
C ALA A 258 -0.75 -2.06 -29.07
N ASP A 259 0.08 -2.32 -30.07
CA ASP A 259 1.20 -1.43 -30.40
C ASP A 259 0.76 -0.04 -30.85
N SER A 260 -0.33 0.06 -31.62
CA SER A 260 -0.89 1.34 -32.06
C SER A 260 -1.49 2.11 -30.89
N LEU A 261 -2.20 1.42 -29.98
CA LEU A 261 -2.73 2.01 -28.76
C LEU A 261 -1.61 2.63 -27.92
N ILE A 262 -0.56 1.86 -27.63
CA ILE A 262 0.59 2.33 -26.83
C ILE A 262 1.32 3.48 -27.51
N LYS A 263 1.53 3.40 -28.83
CA LYS A 263 2.14 4.50 -29.60
C LYS A 263 1.34 5.80 -29.48
N ASN A 264 0.02 5.72 -29.62
CA ASN A 264 -0.85 6.90 -29.55
C ASN A 264 -0.94 7.46 -28.12
N TRP A 265 -0.99 6.58 -27.12
CA TRP A 265 -0.90 6.95 -25.72
C TRP A 265 0.41 7.68 -25.42
N HIS A 266 1.56 7.17 -25.86
CA HIS A 266 2.85 7.84 -25.68
C HIS A 266 2.87 9.23 -26.31
N ALA A 267 2.33 9.38 -27.52
CA ALA A 267 2.25 10.67 -28.18
C ALA A 267 1.38 11.66 -27.37
N ALA A 268 0.24 11.21 -26.86
CA ALA A 268 -0.64 12.00 -26.02
C ALA A 268 0.05 12.41 -24.70
N THR A 269 0.70 11.48 -24.00
CA THR A 269 1.42 11.75 -22.74
C THR A 269 2.56 12.76 -22.95
N LYS A 270 3.33 12.61 -24.03
CA LYS A 270 4.40 13.56 -24.38
C LYS A 270 3.84 14.94 -24.69
N ALA A 271 2.77 15.03 -25.49
CA ALA A 271 2.14 16.30 -25.84
C ALA A 271 1.58 17.01 -24.59
N TRP A 272 0.90 16.28 -23.70
CA TRP A 272 0.37 16.81 -22.45
C TRP A 272 1.49 17.32 -21.50
N SER A 273 2.58 16.56 -21.37
CA SER A 273 3.67 16.90 -20.45
C SER A 273 4.61 18.01 -20.96
N ALA A 274 4.67 18.25 -22.27
CA ALA A 274 5.67 19.12 -22.90
C ALA A 274 5.72 20.56 -22.35
N PRO A 275 4.59 21.28 -22.14
CA PRO A 275 4.64 22.64 -21.59
C PRO A 275 5.25 22.69 -20.20
N ILE A 276 4.98 21.68 -19.37
CA ILE A 276 5.46 21.65 -17.99
C ILE A 276 6.95 21.27 -17.96
N VAL A 277 7.37 20.32 -18.79
CA VAL A 277 8.79 19.96 -18.94
C VAL A 277 9.61 21.16 -19.44
N ALA A 278 9.07 21.96 -20.36
CA ALA A 278 9.73 23.18 -20.84
C ALA A 278 9.83 24.27 -19.75
N ALA A 279 8.88 24.32 -18.82
CA ALA A 279 8.86 25.31 -17.73
C ALA A 279 9.60 24.86 -16.45
N THR A 280 10.10 23.62 -16.38
CA THR A 280 10.72 23.06 -15.16
C THR A 280 12.12 22.53 -15.42
N GLN A 281 12.93 22.41 -14.36
CA GLN A 281 14.25 21.80 -14.44
C GLN A 281 14.30 20.49 -13.64
N PRO A 282 14.91 19.41 -14.17
CA PRO A 282 15.08 18.17 -13.41
C PRO A 282 15.90 18.39 -12.14
N ALA A 283 15.50 17.75 -11.04
CA ALA A 283 16.23 17.81 -9.78
C ALA A 283 17.71 17.41 -9.93
N ALA A 284 18.02 16.44 -10.80
CA ALA A 284 19.39 16.01 -11.09
C ALA A 284 20.30 17.11 -11.68
N LYS A 285 19.74 18.23 -12.17
CA LYS A 285 20.53 19.40 -12.61
C LYS A 285 20.82 20.39 -11.48
N GLN A 286 20.11 20.28 -10.36
CA GLN A 286 20.13 21.26 -9.26
C GLN A 286 20.49 20.62 -7.90
N ALA A 287 20.55 19.29 -7.82
CA ALA A 287 20.84 18.55 -6.61
C ALA A 287 21.82 17.40 -6.87
N THR A 288 22.60 17.07 -5.85
CA THR A 288 23.53 15.94 -5.86
C THR A 288 22.87 14.75 -5.19
N ALA A 289 22.85 13.59 -5.87
CA ALA A 289 22.39 12.36 -5.25
C ALA A 289 23.41 11.87 -4.22
N VAL A 290 23.01 11.83 -2.95
CA VAL A 290 23.88 11.47 -1.81
C VAL A 290 23.86 9.96 -1.55
N ILE A 291 22.67 9.39 -1.40
CA ILE A 291 22.47 7.96 -1.20
C ILE A 291 22.09 7.32 -2.54
N VAL A 292 23.08 6.71 -3.20
CA VAL A 292 22.88 5.97 -4.45
C VAL A 292 23.31 4.51 -4.28
N GLU A 293 22.55 3.59 -4.86
CA GLU A 293 22.96 2.20 -4.96
C GLU A 293 23.84 2.00 -6.19
N LYS A 294 25.05 1.47 -5.97
CA LYS A 294 26.02 1.18 -7.04
C LYS A 294 25.86 -0.25 -7.60
N LYS A 295 24.99 -1.08 -7.02
CA LYS A 295 24.77 -2.50 -7.37
C LYS A 295 23.30 -2.87 -7.16
N GLU A 296 22.79 -3.85 -7.92
CA GLU A 296 21.39 -4.31 -7.96
C GLU A 296 20.85 -4.99 -6.67
N VAL A 297 21.40 -4.72 -5.49
CA VAL A 297 21.03 -5.40 -4.24
C VAL A 297 20.41 -4.40 -3.25
N GLY A 298 19.13 -4.61 -2.92
CA GLY A 298 18.24 -3.62 -2.28
C GLY A 298 17.85 -2.57 -3.32
N ARG A 299 16.57 -2.19 -3.45
CA ARG A 299 16.15 -1.16 -4.43
C ARG A 299 15.57 0.09 -3.75
N LEU A 300 15.24 -0.02 -2.46
CA LEU A 300 14.51 1.01 -1.74
C LEU A 300 15.43 1.76 -0.77
N ASN A 301 15.38 3.09 -0.89
CA ASN A 301 15.87 4.03 0.10
C ASN A 301 14.69 4.98 0.37
N LEU A 302 14.15 4.93 1.58
CA LEU A 302 12.88 5.56 1.95
C LEU A 302 13.09 6.52 3.11
N ALA A 303 12.13 7.45 3.24
CA ALA A 303 11.94 8.27 4.44
C ALA A 303 13.23 8.97 4.95
N PRO A 304 13.96 9.71 4.09
CA PRO A 304 15.17 10.42 4.50
C PRO A 304 14.86 11.55 5.50
N SER A 305 15.63 11.63 6.59
CA SER A 305 15.52 12.68 7.61
C SER A 305 16.91 13.22 7.97
N LEU A 306 17.14 14.52 7.68
CA LEU A 306 18.41 15.21 7.94
C LEU A 306 18.50 15.66 9.40
N SER A 307 19.68 15.53 10.00
CA SER A 307 19.95 16.09 11.33
C SER A 307 19.84 17.62 11.32
N PRO A 308 19.53 18.27 12.46
CA PRO A 308 19.39 19.73 12.52
C PRO A 308 20.62 20.51 12.05
N ASP A 309 21.82 19.93 12.21
CA ASP A 309 23.08 20.51 11.74
C ASP A 309 23.42 20.15 10.28
N GLY A 310 22.57 19.38 9.61
CA GLY A 310 22.71 18.96 8.21
C GLY A 310 23.83 17.95 7.94
N LYS A 311 24.50 17.41 8.96
CA LYS A 311 25.67 16.53 8.78
C LYS A 311 25.32 15.06 8.67
N ARG A 312 24.23 14.62 9.30
CA ARG A 312 23.80 13.23 9.32
C ARG A 312 22.44 13.07 8.66
N LEU A 313 22.24 11.91 8.08
CA LEU A 313 21.00 11.49 7.44
C LEU A 313 20.57 10.15 8.04
N VAL A 314 19.36 10.10 8.59
CA VAL A 314 18.67 8.82 8.85
C VAL A 314 17.81 8.49 7.66
N PHE A 315 17.79 7.23 7.25
CA PHE A 315 16.91 6.73 6.19
C PHE A 315 16.66 5.23 6.37
N LEU A 316 15.60 4.74 5.72
CA LEU A 316 15.21 3.34 5.72
C LEU A 316 15.65 2.67 4.40
N SER A 317 16.17 1.45 4.44
CA SER A 317 16.64 0.78 3.23
C SER A 317 16.64 -0.75 3.28
N GLU A 318 16.42 -1.37 2.11
CA GLU A 318 16.47 -2.84 1.90
C GLU A 318 17.90 -3.40 1.74
N ARG A 319 18.93 -2.59 1.97
CA ARG A 319 20.34 -2.98 1.78
C ARG A 319 20.75 -4.22 2.59
N SER A 320 20.01 -4.59 3.64
CA SER A 320 20.23 -5.79 4.45
C SER A 320 19.83 -7.10 3.75
N ARG A 321 19.16 -7.03 2.56
CA ARG A 321 18.61 -8.13 1.75
C ARG A 321 17.38 -8.86 2.29
N PHE A 322 17.06 -8.72 3.57
CA PHE A 322 16.02 -9.51 4.21
C PHE A 322 14.90 -8.65 4.84
N SER A 323 15.12 -7.35 4.98
CA SER A 323 14.20 -6.40 5.61
C SER A 323 14.56 -4.96 5.25
N ILE A 324 13.61 -4.05 5.45
CA ILE A 324 13.88 -2.62 5.50
C ILE A 324 14.43 -2.29 6.89
N GLU A 325 15.62 -1.70 6.91
CA GLU A 325 16.32 -1.33 8.15
C GLU A 325 16.66 0.15 8.16
N MET A 326 16.82 0.71 9.35
CA MET A 326 17.24 2.08 9.56
C MET A 326 18.77 2.21 9.54
N TYR A 327 19.24 3.19 8.78
CA TYR A 327 20.65 3.51 8.62
C TYR A 327 20.91 4.98 8.96
N VAL A 328 22.11 5.25 9.48
CA VAL A 328 22.67 6.60 9.60
C VAL A 328 23.81 6.72 8.60
N ALA A 329 23.82 7.81 7.86
CA ALA A 329 24.85 8.15 6.89
C ALA A 329 25.31 9.60 7.06
N ASP A 330 26.53 9.87 6.60
CA ASP A 330 27.02 11.21 6.40
C ASP A 330 26.24 11.87 5.24
N ALA A 331 25.62 13.01 5.51
CA ALA A 331 24.69 13.67 4.59
C ALA A 331 25.38 14.32 3.38
N GLN A 332 26.70 14.55 3.44
CA GLN A 332 27.45 15.18 2.36
C GLN A 332 28.03 14.13 1.39
N THR A 333 28.52 13.02 1.93
CA THR A 333 29.24 11.97 1.19
C THR A 333 28.37 10.75 0.90
N GLY A 334 27.28 10.56 1.63
CA GLY A 334 26.44 9.37 1.55
C GLY A 334 27.09 8.12 2.13
N LYS A 335 28.22 8.27 2.83
CA LYS A 335 28.90 7.16 3.50
C LYS A 335 28.01 6.66 4.63
N ILE A 336 27.63 5.39 4.58
CA ILE A 336 26.90 4.74 5.67
C ILE A 336 27.82 4.64 6.88
N GLU A 337 27.41 5.26 7.98
CA GLU A 337 28.13 5.23 9.25
C GLU A 337 27.73 3.97 10.04
N ARG A 338 26.43 3.66 10.08
CA ARG A 338 25.90 2.50 10.80
C ARG A 338 24.51 2.07 10.35
N GLN A 339 24.20 0.81 10.62
CA GLN A 339 22.85 0.27 10.69
C GLN A 339 22.37 0.34 12.15
N VAL A 340 21.17 0.86 12.38
CA VAL A 340 20.65 1.12 13.73
C VAL A 340 19.60 0.10 14.18
N THR A 341 18.73 -0.33 13.28
CA THR A 341 17.76 -1.40 13.56
C THR A 341 18.23 -2.71 12.95
N LYS A 342 17.79 -3.83 13.52
CA LYS A 342 17.97 -5.17 12.93
C LYS A 342 16.72 -6.01 13.10
N THR A 343 15.62 -5.59 12.48
CA THR A 343 14.30 -6.26 12.59
C THR A 343 14.32 -7.77 12.31
N VAL A 344 15.25 -8.27 11.50
CA VAL A 344 15.38 -9.71 11.16
C VAL A 344 15.95 -10.56 12.30
N VAL A 345 16.81 -9.98 13.16
CA VAL A 345 17.51 -10.71 14.24
C VAL A 345 17.20 -10.19 15.63
N ASP A 346 16.68 -8.97 15.73
CA ASP A 346 16.19 -8.37 16.95
C ASP A 346 14.66 -8.43 16.95
N PRO A 347 14.03 -9.33 17.74
CA PRO A 347 12.59 -9.52 17.77
C PRO A 347 11.84 -8.35 18.43
N HIS A 348 12.56 -7.30 18.83
CA HIS A 348 11.97 -6.16 19.51
C HIS A 348 11.00 -5.35 18.63
N PHE A 349 11.26 -5.26 17.32
CA PHE A 349 10.37 -4.61 16.35
C PHE A 349 9.96 -5.56 15.21
N GLN A 350 8.66 -5.60 14.91
CA GLN A 350 8.06 -6.36 13.81
C GLN A 350 7.96 -5.53 12.52
N SER A 351 7.67 -4.23 12.65
CA SER A 351 7.63 -3.27 11.54
C SER A 351 8.16 -1.91 12.00
N LEU A 352 8.77 -1.16 11.09
CA LEU A 352 9.22 0.23 11.30
C LEU A 352 8.23 1.26 10.73
N GLN A 353 7.06 0.83 10.27
CA GLN A 353 6.05 1.69 9.65
C GLN A 353 6.63 2.58 8.53
N PHE A 354 7.42 1.95 7.66
CA PHE A 354 8.30 2.60 6.68
C PHE A 354 7.56 3.23 5.49
N VAL A 355 6.29 2.88 5.28
CA VAL A 355 5.46 3.44 4.21
C VAL A 355 4.95 4.82 4.61
N ALA A 356 4.60 4.99 5.88
CA ALA A 356 3.90 6.18 6.36
C ALA A 356 4.73 7.08 7.29
N SER A 357 5.90 6.65 7.77
CA SER A 357 6.66 7.38 8.81
C SER A 357 8.16 7.49 8.50
N ALA A 358 8.69 8.72 8.49
CA ALA A 358 10.11 9.00 8.28
C ALA A 358 10.93 9.15 9.57
N GLY A 359 10.27 9.32 10.72
CA GLY A 359 10.91 9.70 11.98
C GLY A 359 11.46 11.13 11.99
N ASP A 360 11.87 11.61 13.16
CA ASP A 360 12.36 12.98 13.35
C ASP A 360 13.49 13.08 14.39
N TRP A 361 14.41 14.01 14.16
CA TRP A 361 15.56 14.25 15.03
C TRP A 361 15.18 15.12 16.22
N SER A 362 15.79 14.85 17.37
CA SER A 362 15.77 15.83 18.46
C SER A 362 16.51 17.10 18.04
N PRO A 363 16.15 18.28 18.58
CA PRO A 363 16.77 19.55 18.18
C PRO A 363 18.29 19.62 18.40
N ASP A 364 18.81 18.84 19.36
CA ASP A 364 20.23 18.71 19.63
C ASP A 364 20.97 17.72 18.70
N GLY A 365 20.24 17.02 17.83
CA GLY A 365 20.78 16.05 16.87
C GLY A 365 21.33 14.77 17.51
N THR A 366 21.06 14.50 18.79
CA THR A 366 21.59 13.32 19.51
C THR A 366 20.62 12.14 19.54
N ARG A 367 19.32 12.41 19.41
CA ARG A 367 18.25 11.42 19.46
C ARG A 367 17.41 11.45 18.20
N PHE A 368 16.74 10.34 17.92
CA PHE A 368 15.85 10.18 16.79
C PHE A 368 14.56 9.48 17.23
N ALA A 369 13.40 10.09 16.97
CA ALA A 369 12.10 9.52 17.26
C ALA A 369 11.55 8.83 16.01
N PHE A 370 10.99 7.64 16.16
CA PHE A 370 10.36 6.90 15.07
C PHE A 370 9.22 6.03 15.61
N THR A 371 8.26 5.72 14.76
CA THR A 371 7.15 4.81 15.08
C THR A 371 7.47 3.41 14.61
N ALA A 372 6.96 2.40 15.32
CA ALA A 372 7.21 1.00 15.02
C ALA A 372 6.07 0.12 15.57
N VAL A 373 6.05 -1.15 15.19
CA VAL A 373 5.20 -2.17 15.79
C VAL A 373 6.06 -3.09 16.65
N SER A 374 5.71 -3.25 17.92
CA SER A 374 6.37 -4.14 18.87
C SER A 374 5.33 -5.03 19.54
N ARG A 375 5.46 -6.36 19.39
CA ARG A 375 4.51 -7.37 19.90
C ARG A 375 3.05 -7.11 19.48
N GLY A 376 2.83 -6.76 18.21
CA GLY A 376 1.52 -6.49 17.62
C GLY A 376 0.90 -5.16 18.05
N ARG A 377 1.64 -4.30 18.75
CA ARG A 377 1.16 -2.99 19.24
C ARG A 377 2.01 -1.86 18.67
N PRO A 378 1.41 -0.70 18.36
CA PRO A 378 2.18 0.43 17.88
C PRO A 378 2.94 1.11 19.03
N VAL A 379 4.18 1.54 18.75
CA VAL A 379 5.08 2.17 19.72
C VAL A 379 5.77 3.37 19.11
N LEU A 380 5.96 4.42 19.92
CA LEU A 380 6.84 5.55 19.61
C LEU A 380 8.16 5.34 20.33
N SER A 381 9.24 5.18 19.58
CA SER A 381 10.57 4.84 20.08
C SER A 381 11.52 6.01 19.92
N ILE A 382 12.37 6.23 20.93
CA ILE A 382 13.46 7.21 20.89
C ILE A 382 14.79 6.46 20.89
N LEU A 383 15.53 6.63 19.80
CA LEU A 383 16.88 6.14 19.57
C LEU A 383 17.90 7.17 20.05
N ASP A 384 18.93 6.71 20.77
CA ASP A 384 20.20 7.44 20.93
C ASP A 384 21.09 7.10 19.73
N VAL A 385 21.36 8.09 18.87
CA VAL A 385 21.98 7.87 17.56
C VAL A 385 23.44 7.47 17.69
N ASP A 386 24.16 8.05 18.65
CA ASP A 386 25.58 7.78 18.89
C ASP A 386 25.80 6.42 19.55
N ARG A 387 24.90 6.01 20.45
CA ARG A 387 24.94 4.67 21.05
C ARG A 387 24.33 3.59 20.15
N GLY A 388 23.45 3.97 19.23
CA GLY A 388 22.78 3.04 18.31
C GLY A 388 21.81 2.11 19.04
N ARG A 389 21.11 2.61 20.07
CA ARG A 389 20.13 1.82 20.83
C ARG A 389 18.93 2.66 21.24
N VAL A 390 17.76 2.04 21.28
CA VAL A 390 16.55 2.65 21.83
C VAL A 390 16.76 2.92 23.32
N VAL A 391 16.49 4.15 23.74
CA VAL A 391 16.64 4.60 25.14
C VAL A 391 15.30 4.86 25.82
N GLN A 392 14.23 5.01 25.05
CA GLN A 392 12.89 5.25 25.59
C GLN A 392 11.81 4.81 24.59
N GLU A 393 10.68 4.33 25.12
CA GLU A 393 9.51 3.93 24.32
C GLU A 393 8.22 4.40 25.00
N PHE A 394 7.25 4.81 24.18
CA PHE A 394 5.90 5.11 24.61
C PHE A 394 4.93 4.15 23.91
N ARG A 395 4.12 3.44 24.70
CA ARG A 395 3.09 2.51 24.22
C ARG A 395 1.69 3.04 24.55
N ARG A 396 0.72 2.78 23.68
CA ARG A 396 -0.72 2.84 23.96
C ARG A 396 -1.37 1.60 23.36
N ASP A 397 -1.99 0.80 24.20
CA ASP A 397 -2.59 -0.47 23.75
C ASP A 397 -3.95 -0.24 23.07
N ASP A 398 -4.58 0.90 23.33
CA ASP A 398 -5.87 1.35 22.79
C ASP A 398 -5.75 2.22 21.53
N LEU A 399 -4.55 2.30 20.94
CA LEU A 399 -4.32 2.91 19.63
C LEU A 399 -4.03 1.85 18.58
N GLY A 400 -4.58 2.05 17.38
CA GLY A 400 -4.39 1.15 16.25
C GLY A 400 -2.99 1.28 15.64
N GLU A 401 -2.57 2.51 15.37
CA GLU A 401 -1.28 2.87 14.74
C GLU A 401 -0.76 4.22 15.23
N LEU A 402 0.56 4.42 15.12
CA LEU A 402 1.24 5.69 15.40
C LEU A 402 2.03 6.12 14.17
N LEU A 403 1.89 7.34 13.71
CA LEU A 403 2.49 7.81 12.45
C LEU A 403 3.21 9.15 12.66
N THR A 404 4.28 9.36 11.89
CA THR A 404 4.94 10.66 11.67
C THR A 404 5.17 11.48 12.95
N PRO A 405 6.16 11.12 13.79
CA PRO A 405 6.51 11.92 14.94
C PRO A 405 7.24 13.21 14.52
N SER A 406 7.07 14.28 15.28
CA SER A 406 7.84 15.52 15.16
C SER A 406 8.20 16.07 16.55
N TRP A 407 9.48 16.39 16.76
CA TRP A 407 10.00 16.96 17.99
C TRP A 407 9.66 18.44 18.11
N SER A 408 9.32 18.87 19.31
CA SER A 408 9.26 20.29 19.63
C SER A 408 10.66 20.90 19.59
N PRO A 409 10.81 22.18 19.20
CA PRO A 409 12.12 22.85 19.13
C PRO A 409 12.88 22.90 20.46
N ASP A 410 12.17 22.80 21.59
CA ASP A 410 12.76 22.75 22.94
C ASP A 410 13.17 21.33 23.37
N GLY A 411 12.89 20.30 22.56
CA GLY A 411 13.25 18.91 22.81
C GLY A 411 12.49 18.26 23.98
N LYS A 412 11.38 18.85 24.44
CA LYS A 412 10.61 18.34 25.59
C LYS A 412 9.38 17.54 25.19
N ARG A 413 8.86 17.76 23.99
CA ARG A 413 7.61 17.16 23.51
C ARG A 413 7.80 16.55 22.13
N ILE A 414 6.99 15.56 21.84
CA ILE A 414 6.86 15.00 20.48
C ILE A 414 5.38 15.01 20.14
N VAL A 415 5.03 15.60 19.00
CA VAL A 415 3.71 15.43 18.39
C VAL A 415 3.75 14.24 17.43
N PHE A 416 2.68 13.48 17.33
CA PHE A 416 2.55 12.38 16.39
C PHE A 416 1.08 12.21 16.00
N SER A 417 0.82 11.53 14.89
CA SER A 417 -0.53 11.17 14.48
C SER A 417 -0.84 9.76 15.00
N ALA A 418 -2.08 9.47 15.36
CA ALA A 418 -2.47 8.14 15.85
C ALA A 418 -3.86 7.73 15.39
N LEU A 419 -3.97 6.50 14.86
CA LEU A 419 -5.25 5.90 14.46
C LEU A 419 -6.03 5.45 15.71
N SER A 420 -7.22 6.00 15.90
CA SER A 420 -8.13 5.66 17.01
C SER A 420 -9.59 5.78 16.55
N GLY A 421 -10.36 4.69 16.63
CA GLY A 421 -11.78 4.70 16.26
C GLY A 421 -12.04 5.01 14.78
N GLY A 422 -11.11 4.58 13.91
CA GLY A 422 -11.21 4.71 12.46
C GLY A 422 -10.80 6.05 11.84
N THR A 423 -10.31 7.01 12.63
CA THR A 423 -9.65 8.23 12.14
C THR A 423 -8.30 8.43 12.81
N THR A 424 -7.44 9.25 12.19
CA THR A 424 -6.16 9.62 12.77
C THR A 424 -6.26 10.97 13.46
N ASP A 425 -5.82 11.06 14.72
CA ASP A 425 -5.75 12.33 15.47
C ASP A 425 -4.32 12.70 15.82
N LEU A 426 -4.11 13.97 16.16
CA LEU A 426 -2.86 14.44 16.72
C LEU A 426 -2.78 14.18 18.22
N TRP A 427 -1.62 13.71 18.65
CA TRP A 427 -1.27 13.48 20.04
C TRP A 427 0.08 14.11 20.35
N ILE A 428 0.23 14.61 21.58
CA ILE A 428 1.52 15.02 22.14
C ILE A 428 1.92 14.06 23.24
N VAL A 429 3.21 13.71 23.30
CA VAL A 429 3.84 13.12 24.47
C VAL A 429 4.89 14.07 25.05
N ASP A 430 4.88 14.23 26.38
CA ASP A 430 5.98 14.83 27.14
C ASP A 430 7.08 13.79 27.34
N VAL A 431 8.30 14.11 26.92
CA VAL A 431 9.40 13.16 26.83
C VAL A 431 9.90 12.75 28.22
N ALA A 432 9.87 13.63 29.21
CA ALA A 432 10.39 13.35 30.53
C ALA A 432 9.44 12.49 31.37
N THR A 433 8.16 12.83 31.33
CA THR A 433 7.11 12.19 32.15
C THR A 433 6.42 11.05 31.41
N GLY A 434 6.49 11.06 30.08
CA GLY A 434 5.68 10.22 29.23
C GLY A 434 4.20 10.57 29.28
N LYS A 435 3.77 11.73 29.82
CA LYS A 435 2.34 12.11 29.78
C LYS A 435 1.90 12.35 28.34
N ARG A 436 0.76 11.79 27.93
CA ARG A 436 0.19 11.97 26.59
C ARG A 436 -1.10 12.79 26.63
N THR A 437 -1.34 13.59 25.60
CA THR A 437 -2.55 14.43 25.44
C THR A 437 -3.01 14.37 24.00
N ARG A 438 -4.31 14.11 23.78
CA ARG A 438 -4.97 14.20 22.47
C ARG A 438 -5.19 15.68 22.15
N LEU A 439 -4.86 16.11 20.94
CA LEU A 439 -5.03 17.49 20.49
C LEU A 439 -6.25 17.68 19.58
N THR A 440 -6.56 16.68 18.76
CA THR A 440 -7.70 16.72 17.83
C THR A 440 -8.61 15.51 18.06
N HIS A 441 -9.90 15.65 17.76
CA HIS A 441 -10.89 14.61 18.08
C HIS A 441 -12.13 14.62 17.18
N ASP A 442 -11.95 14.83 15.88
CA ASP A 442 -13.06 14.87 14.94
C ASP A 442 -13.02 13.74 13.91
N ARG A 443 -13.92 13.83 12.92
CA ARG A 443 -14.08 12.80 11.88
C ARG A 443 -13.09 12.93 10.73
N ALA A 444 -12.24 13.93 10.77
CA ALA A 444 -11.19 14.07 9.78
C ALA A 444 -9.91 13.39 10.26
N ALA A 445 -9.09 12.96 9.31
CA ALA A 445 -7.75 12.51 9.61
C ALA A 445 -6.81 13.71 9.73
N ASP A 446 -6.04 13.76 10.80
CA ASP A 446 -4.95 14.72 10.98
C ASP A 446 -3.60 13.98 10.94
N LEU A 447 -2.79 14.34 9.95
CA LEU A 447 -1.61 13.60 9.54
C LEU A 447 -0.38 14.53 9.45
N GLN A 448 0.82 13.94 9.50
CA GLN A 448 2.08 14.62 9.22
C GLN A 448 2.28 15.94 10.02
N PRO A 449 2.13 15.92 11.35
CA PRO A 449 2.29 17.12 12.15
C PRO A 449 3.74 17.59 12.14
N ALA A 450 3.93 18.90 12.09
CA ALA A 450 5.22 19.56 12.17
C ALA A 450 5.13 20.75 13.13
N TRP A 451 6.06 20.79 14.08
CA TRP A 451 6.18 21.94 14.97
C TRP A 451 6.63 23.20 14.23
N SER A 452 6.06 24.34 14.59
CA SER A 452 6.62 25.63 14.22
C SER A 452 8.00 25.81 14.87
N PRO A 453 8.95 26.54 14.24
CA PRO A 453 10.28 26.77 14.80
C PRO A 453 10.29 27.45 16.18
N ASP A 454 9.23 28.20 16.51
CA ASP A 454 9.07 28.84 17.82
C ASP A 454 8.36 27.94 18.86
N GLY A 455 7.91 26.75 18.47
CA GLY A 455 7.25 25.77 19.33
C GLY A 455 5.86 26.18 19.81
N ARG A 456 5.21 27.15 19.14
CA ARG A 456 3.89 27.67 19.54
C ARG A 456 2.73 27.04 18.76
N GLN A 457 2.99 26.55 17.56
CA GLN A 457 1.98 26.04 16.63
C GLN A 457 2.40 24.69 16.06
N ILE A 458 1.42 23.94 15.57
CA ILE A 458 1.63 22.68 14.87
C ILE A 458 0.90 22.78 13.53
N ALA A 459 1.64 22.67 12.44
CA ALA A 459 1.07 22.51 11.11
C ALA A 459 0.80 21.02 10.87
N PHE A 460 -0.32 20.68 10.23
CA PHE A 460 -0.67 19.30 9.91
C PHE A 460 -1.54 19.23 8.66
N VAL A 461 -1.67 18.03 8.11
CA VAL A 461 -2.41 17.72 6.88
C VAL A 461 -3.75 17.11 7.26
N THR A 462 -4.85 17.56 6.63
CA THR A 462 -6.19 17.07 6.98
C THR A 462 -7.15 16.92 5.81
N ASP A 463 -8.07 15.95 5.91
CA ASP A 463 -9.11 15.66 4.92
C ASP A 463 -10.46 16.35 5.21
N ARG A 464 -10.53 17.26 6.21
CA ARG A 464 -11.73 18.06 6.57
C ARG A 464 -12.46 18.71 5.39
N PHE A 465 -11.75 19.07 4.32
CA PHE A 465 -12.29 19.86 3.21
C PHE A 465 -12.53 19.08 1.93
N VAL A 466 -12.56 17.74 2.00
CA VAL A 466 -12.91 16.89 0.86
C VAL A 466 -14.44 16.86 0.68
N GLY A 467 -15.01 18.02 0.35
CA GLY A 467 -16.41 18.19 -0.01
C GLY A 467 -16.62 18.12 -1.53
N ASP A 468 -17.34 17.09 -1.98
CA ASP A 468 -18.14 17.02 -3.21
C ASP A 468 -17.44 17.00 -4.61
N ARG A 469 -16.11 17.17 -4.73
CA ARG A 469 -15.44 17.14 -6.07
C ARG A 469 -14.06 16.48 -6.17
N GLY A 470 -13.64 15.67 -5.19
CA GLY A 470 -12.43 14.85 -5.33
C GLY A 470 -11.12 15.65 -5.40
N VAL A 471 -10.63 16.05 -4.21
CA VAL A 471 -9.28 16.62 -3.87
C VAL A 471 -9.20 18.17 -3.95
N PRO A 472 -8.57 18.89 -2.98
CA PRO A 472 -7.51 18.43 -2.07
C PRO A 472 -7.75 18.54 -0.56
N VAL A 473 -7.08 17.59 0.10
CA VAL A 473 -6.49 17.66 1.44
C VAL A 473 -5.87 19.05 1.69
N SER A 474 -6.18 19.67 2.83
CA SER A 474 -5.66 20.99 3.20
C SER A 474 -4.62 20.90 4.32
N SER A 475 -3.72 21.88 4.40
CA SER A 475 -2.87 22.07 5.57
C SER A 475 -3.53 23.04 6.56
N GLU A 476 -3.66 22.66 7.82
CA GLU A 476 -4.15 23.51 8.91
C GLU A 476 -3.06 23.75 9.97
N GLY A 477 -3.25 24.80 10.79
CA GLY A 477 -2.42 25.09 11.96
C GLY A 477 -3.23 24.97 13.25
N ALA A 478 -2.77 24.17 14.20
CA ALA A 478 -3.32 24.10 15.54
C ALA A 478 -2.55 25.05 16.47
N ASP A 479 -3.27 25.94 17.18
CA ASP A 479 -2.73 26.74 18.27
C ASP A 479 -2.81 25.96 19.59
N LEU A 480 -1.70 25.86 20.30
CA LEU A 480 -1.62 25.20 21.59
C LEU A 480 -2.35 25.97 22.71
N GLY A 481 -2.73 27.22 22.47
CA GLY A 481 -3.57 28.02 23.36
C GLY A 481 -5.01 27.50 23.47
N GLU A 482 -5.57 26.90 22.41
CA GLU A 482 -6.96 26.41 22.39
C GLU A 482 -7.10 24.95 22.87
N ALA A 483 -6.05 24.14 22.78
CA ALA A 483 -6.04 22.74 23.23
C ALA A 483 -6.22 22.56 24.76
N SER A 484 -6.33 23.64 25.54
CA SER A 484 -6.66 23.59 26.98
C SER A 484 -8.16 23.63 27.28
N ALA A 485 -9.03 23.74 26.26
CA ALA A 485 -10.48 23.82 26.41
C ALA A 485 -11.22 22.58 25.88
N ALA A 486 -10.82 21.38 26.30
CA ALA A 486 -11.72 20.22 26.22
C ALA A 486 -12.58 20.21 27.50
N PRO A 487 -13.92 20.24 27.42
CA PRO A 487 -14.76 20.09 28.60
C PRO A 487 -14.64 18.66 29.15
N SER A 488 -14.61 18.58 30.48
CA SER A 488 -14.54 17.38 31.33
C SER A 488 -15.57 16.30 31.04
#